data_AF-A0A1S3R589-F1
#
_entry.id   AF-A0A1S3R589-F1
#
_cell.length_a   1.000
_cell.length_b   1.000
_cell.length_c   1.000
_cell.angle_alpha   90.00
_cell.angle_beta   90.00
_cell.angle_gamma   90.00
#
_symmetry.space_group_name_H-M   'P 1'
#
loop_
_entity.id
_entity.type
_entity.pdbx_description
1 polymer ?
#
loop_
_entity_poly.entity_id
_entity_poly.type
_entity_poly.pdbx_seq_one_letter_code
_entity_poly.pdbx_strand_id
1 'polypeptide(L)'
;MAMLTLLLLLSAAFTLGDIMTANIANDLVKFAADKRNPCPRGWFQFNSRCFMFVKTAMTWPKAERHCQLLGEKLEPVRNTVKYLGANLASVHSYEEFRFLQAVVLINTGSFPLTWIGGYDAVQAKVEK
;
A
#
# COMPACT_ATOMS: atom_id res chain seq x y z
N MET A 1 18.76 36.14 14.68
CA MET A 1 17.38 35.64 14.59
C MET A 1 17.23 34.54 13.54
N ALA A 2 17.75 34.69 12.31
CA ALA A 2 17.63 33.68 11.24
C ALA A 2 18.28 32.30 11.54
N MET A 3 19.36 32.24 12.34
CA MET A 3 20.02 30.97 12.67
C MET A 3 19.20 30.12 13.66
N LEU A 4 18.56 30.74 14.66
CA LEU A 4 17.69 30.04 15.60
C LEU A 4 16.43 29.50 14.92
N THR A 5 15.85 30.27 14.00
CA THR A 5 14.68 29.82 13.23
C THR A 5 15.04 28.63 12.34
N LEU A 6 16.23 28.61 11.73
CA LEU A 6 16.68 27.47 10.92
C LEU A 6 16.89 26.20 11.77
N LEU A 7 17.49 26.33 12.95
CA LEU A 7 17.68 25.21 13.88
C LEU A 7 16.34 24.63 14.36
N LEU A 8 15.36 25.48 14.67
CA LEU A 8 14.02 25.06 15.08
C LEU A 8 13.24 24.39 13.93
N LEU A 9 13.40 24.86 12.69
CA LEU A 9 12.78 24.23 11.53
C LEU A 9 13.40 22.86 11.21
N LEU A 10 14.72 22.72 11.34
CA LEU A 10 15.39 21.44 11.18
C LEU A 10 14.96 20.44 12.24
N SER A 11 14.95 20.83 13.53
CA SER A 11 14.53 19.92 14.60
C SER A 11 13.08 19.47 14.44
N ALA A 12 12.17 20.37 14.02
CA ALA A 12 10.79 20.02 13.69
C ALA A 12 10.70 19.03 12.51
N ALA A 13 11.54 19.18 11.48
CA ALA A 13 11.57 18.24 10.36
C ALA A 13 12.06 16.84 10.78
N PHE A 14 13.10 16.76 11.63
CA PHE A 14 13.58 15.49 12.19
C PHE A 14 12.52 14.81 13.05
N THR A 15 11.88 15.55 13.98
CA THR A 15 10.84 14.96 14.85
C THR A 15 9.61 14.49 14.07
N LEU A 16 9.20 15.20 13.01
CA LEU A 16 8.09 14.76 12.15
C LEU A 16 8.41 13.45 11.41
N GLY A 17 9.66 13.27 10.96
CA GLY A 17 10.12 12.02 10.34
C GLY A 17 10.10 10.83 11.31
N ASP A 18 10.53 11.05 12.54
CA ASP A 18 10.54 10.03 13.60
C ASP A 18 9.11 9.66 14.06
N ILE A 19 8.21 10.64 14.16
CA ILE A 19 6.79 10.39 14.48
C ILE A 19 6.11 9.61 13.36
N MET A 20 6.41 9.94 12.10
CA MET A 20 5.84 9.22 10.95
C MET A 20 6.26 7.75 10.96
N THR A 21 7.52 7.44 11.25
CA THR A 21 8.04 6.07 11.35
C THR A 21 7.49 5.32 12.56
N ALA A 22 7.40 5.94 13.74
CA ALA A 22 6.82 5.32 14.94
C ALA A 22 5.33 4.95 14.77
N ASN A 23 4.54 5.82 14.13
CA ASN A 23 3.15 5.53 13.83
C ASN A 23 3.00 4.36 12.83
N ILE A 24 3.86 4.29 11.81
CA ILE A 24 3.89 3.14 10.90
C ILE A 24 4.27 1.86 11.65
N ALA A 25 5.26 1.90 12.55
CA ALA A 25 5.65 0.74 13.36
C ALA A 25 4.49 0.18 14.20
N ASN A 26 3.69 1.07 14.82
CA ASN A 26 2.48 0.66 15.55
C ASN A 26 1.42 0.02 14.65
N ASP A 27 1.24 0.56 13.44
CA ASP A 27 0.38 -0.03 12.42
C ASP A 27 0.88 -1.45 12.05
N LEU A 28 2.19 -1.66 11.84
CA LEU A 28 2.77 -2.98 11.53
C LEU A 28 2.44 -4.03 12.60
N VAL A 29 2.54 -3.66 13.89
CA VAL A 29 2.25 -4.54 15.03
C VAL A 29 0.79 -4.99 15.03
N LYS A 30 -0.14 -4.08 14.66
CA LYS A 30 -1.56 -4.41 14.57
C LYS A 30 -1.86 -5.41 13.45
N PHE A 31 -1.25 -5.24 12.27
CA PHE A 31 -1.53 -6.10 11.11
C PHE A 31 -0.88 -7.49 11.21
N ALA A 32 0.28 -7.61 11.84
CA ALA A 32 0.97 -8.89 12.00
C ALA A 32 0.30 -9.85 12.99
N ALA A 33 -0.58 -9.34 13.86
CA ALA A 33 -1.16 -10.10 14.97
C ALA A 33 -2.51 -10.80 14.68
N ASP A 34 -3.11 -10.62 13.50
CA ASP A 34 -4.46 -11.15 13.26
C ASP A 34 -4.48 -12.61 12.78
N LYS A 35 -4.73 -13.52 13.72
CA LYS A 35 -4.93 -14.97 13.45
C LYS A 35 -6.26 -15.29 12.72
N ARG A 36 -7.13 -14.30 12.46
CA ARG A 36 -8.41 -14.41 11.74
C ARG A 36 -8.43 -13.60 10.44
N ASN A 37 -7.27 -13.26 9.88
CA ASN A 37 -7.17 -12.54 8.61
C ASN A 37 -7.90 -13.32 7.48
N PRO A 38 -8.98 -12.76 6.91
CA PRO A 38 -9.74 -13.37 5.82
C PRO A 38 -9.10 -13.12 4.45
N CYS A 39 -7.93 -12.49 4.38
CA CYS A 39 -7.21 -12.26 3.13
C CYS A 39 -6.37 -13.48 2.71
N PRO A 40 -6.09 -13.63 1.40
CA PRO A 40 -5.22 -14.69 0.92
C PRO A 40 -3.82 -14.58 1.49
N ARG A 41 -3.05 -15.67 1.43
CA ARG A 41 -1.66 -15.66 1.90
C ARG A 41 -0.85 -14.59 1.14
N GLY A 42 -0.10 -13.78 1.89
CA GLY A 42 0.70 -12.68 1.34
C GLY A 42 -0.05 -11.35 1.18
N TRP A 43 -1.33 -11.31 1.56
CA TRP A 43 -2.14 -10.10 1.60
C TRP A 43 -2.39 -9.62 3.02
N PHE A 44 -2.45 -8.30 3.17
CA PHE A 44 -2.70 -7.59 4.42
C PHE A 44 -4.12 -7.03 4.41
N GLN A 45 -4.86 -7.25 5.49
CA GLN A 45 -6.24 -6.75 5.61
C GLN A 45 -6.24 -5.31 6.11
N PHE A 46 -7.06 -4.46 5.48
CA PHE A 46 -7.49 -3.20 6.02
C PHE A 46 -8.98 -3.02 5.76
N ASN A 47 -9.76 -2.93 6.84
CA ASN A 47 -11.22 -3.01 6.80
C ASN A 47 -11.71 -4.25 6.04
N SER A 48 -12.53 -4.08 5.01
CA SER A 48 -13.07 -5.15 4.17
C SER A 48 -12.21 -5.46 2.94
N ARG A 49 -11.04 -4.83 2.79
CA ARG A 49 -10.17 -4.95 1.62
C ARG A 49 -8.84 -5.62 1.98
N CYS A 50 -8.25 -6.27 0.98
CA CYS A 50 -6.96 -6.92 1.07
C CYS A 50 -5.97 -6.19 0.16
N PHE A 51 -4.74 -5.99 0.62
CA PHE A 51 -3.69 -5.30 -0.11
C PHE A 51 -2.39 -6.10 -0.10
N MET A 52 -1.62 -6.03 -1.18
CA MET A 52 -0.30 -6.65 -1.27
C MET A 52 0.67 -5.73 -2.00
N PHE A 53 1.97 -5.85 -1.68
CA PHE A 53 3.02 -5.18 -2.43
C PHE A 53 3.62 -6.14 -3.47
N VAL A 54 3.64 -5.72 -4.73
CA VAL A 54 4.32 -6.45 -5.82
C VAL A 54 5.70 -5.85 -6.01
N LYS A 55 6.75 -6.64 -5.73
CA LYS A 55 8.15 -6.17 -5.76
C LYS A 55 8.69 -5.90 -7.17
N THR A 56 8.12 -6.54 -8.19
CA THR A 56 8.59 -6.43 -9.57
C THR A 56 8.23 -5.07 -10.15
N ALA A 57 9.26 -4.27 -10.49
CA ALA A 57 9.06 -2.98 -11.13
C ALA A 57 8.45 -3.14 -12.54
N MET A 58 7.44 -2.33 -12.84
CA MET A 58 6.71 -2.34 -14.11
C MET A 58 6.32 -0.92 -14.50
N THR A 59 5.99 -0.69 -15.77
CA THR A 59 5.27 0.52 -16.16
C THR A 59 3.86 0.49 -15.55
N TRP A 60 3.28 1.65 -15.27
CA TRP A 60 1.94 1.75 -14.70
C TRP A 60 0.88 0.83 -15.36
N PRO A 61 0.71 0.82 -16.71
CA PRO A 61 -0.32 -0.04 -17.34
C PRO A 61 0.00 -1.54 -17.24
N LYS A 62 1.29 -1.91 -17.17
CA LYS A 62 1.69 -3.30 -16.94
C LYS A 62 1.41 -3.72 -15.49
N ALA A 63 1.64 -2.82 -14.53
CA ALA A 63 1.34 -3.07 -13.13
C ALA A 63 -0.16 -3.25 -12.90
N GLU A 64 -1.00 -2.40 -13.51
CA GLU A 64 -2.46 -2.52 -13.45
C GLU A 64 -2.96 -3.86 -13.98
N ARG A 65 -2.55 -4.21 -15.20
CA ARG A 65 -2.89 -5.50 -15.82
C ARG A 65 -2.39 -6.69 -14.99
N HIS A 66 -1.20 -6.57 -14.38
CA HIS A 66 -0.66 -7.62 -13.53
C HIS A 66 -1.53 -7.84 -12.28
N CYS A 67 -1.96 -6.77 -11.60
CA CYS A 67 -2.83 -6.86 -10.44
C CYS A 67 -4.19 -7.48 -10.79
N GLN A 68 -4.78 -7.13 -11.94
CA GLN A 68 -6.02 -7.74 -12.45
C GLN A 68 -5.89 -9.25 -12.64
N LEU A 69 -4.86 -9.69 -13.37
CA LEU A 69 -4.58 -11.12 -13.61
C LEU A 69 -4.26 -11.87 -12.32
N LEU A 70 -3.66 -11.22 -11.33
CA LEU A 70 -3.39 -11.82 -10.03
C LEU A 70 -4.70 -12.03 -9.25
N GLY A 71 -5.63 -11.07 -9.33
CA GLY A 71 -6.97 -11.17 -8.77
C GLY A 71 -7.81 -12.31 -9.33
N GLU A 72 -7.72 -12.56 -10.64
CA GLU A 72 -8.40 -13.67 -11.32
C GLU A 72 -7.94 -15.06 -10.82
N LYS A 73 -6.72 -15.15 -10.30
CA LYS A 73 -6.12 -16.39 -9.78
C LYS A 73 -6.30 -16.57 -8.28
N LEU A 74 -6.96 -15.64 -7.60
CA LEU A 74 -7.17 -15.75 -6.15
C LEU A 74 -8.21 -16.82 -5.86
N GLU A 75 -7.77 -17.88 -5.21
CA GLU A 75 -8.68 -18.89 -4.67
C GLU A 75 -9.41 -18.33 -3.43
N PRO A 76 -10.73 -18.58 -3.28
CA PRO A 76 -11.49 -18.18 -2.11
C PRO A 76 -10.89 -18.75 -0.81
N VAL A 77 -10.67 -17.89 0.18
CA VAL A 77 -10.23 -18.36 1.51
C VAL A 77 -11.45 -18.89 2.25
N ARG A 78 -11.56 -20.23 2.31
CA ARG A 78 -12.46 -21.01 3.18
C ARG A 78 -13.92 -20.54 3.18
N ASN A 79 -14.75 -20.83 2.16
CA ASN A 79 -16.23 -20.70 2.19
C ASN A 79 -16.85 -19.43 2.86
N THR A 80 -16.08 -18.37 3.10
CA THR A 80 -16.45 -17.26 3.99
C THR A 80 -16.29 -15.92 3.27
N VAL A 81 -15.32 -15.80 2.35
CA VAL A 81 -15.10 -14.60 1.55
C VAL A 81 -14.88 -14.94 0.08
N LYS A 82 -15.68 -14.34 -0.80
CA LYS A 82 -15.49 -14.36 -2.26
C LYS A 82 -14.86 -13.04 -2.68
N TYR A 83 -13.66 -13.10 -3.26
CA TYR A 83 -13.03 -11.91 -3.86
C TYR A 83 -13.61 -11.66 -5.26
N LEU A 84 -13.73 -10.38 -5.63
CA LEU A 84 -14.24 -9.98 -6.94
C LEU A 84 -13.13 -9.77 -7.98
N GLY A 85 -11.86 -9.85 -7.54
CA GLY A 85 -10.68 -9.56 -8.33
C GLY A 85 -9.70 -8.69 -7.53
N ALA A 86 -8.70 -8.15 -8.22
CA ALA A 86 -7.73 -7.22 -7.67
C ALA A 86 -7.39 -6.16 -8.71
N ASN A 87 -6.95 -4.99 -8.26
CA ASN A 87 -6.43 -3.93 -9.11
C ASN A 87 -5.35 -3.16 -8.32
N LEU A 88 -4.66 -2.20 -8.96
CA LEU A 88 -3.81 -1.25 -8.24
C LEU A 88 -4.63 -0.56 -7.14
N ALA A 89 -4.00 -0.31 -6.00
CA ALA A 89 -4.67 0.21 -4.83
C ALA A 89 -5.23 1.62 -5.07
N SER A 90 -6.54 1.80 -4.91
CA SER A 90 -7.15 3.11 -4.71
C SER A 90 -7.08 3.46 -3.23
N VAL A 91 -6.81 4.73 -2.92
CA VAL A 91 -6.69 5.27 -1.55
C VAL A 91 -7.91 6.14 -1.25
N HIS A 92 -8.63 5.85 -0.18
CA HIS A 92 -9.87 6.59 0.15
C HIS A 92 -9.83 7.31 1.51
N SER A 93 -8.76 7.13 2.29
CA SER A 93 -8.57 7.86 3.54
C SER A 93 -7.10 8.02 3.88
N TYR A 94 -6.81 8.91 4.83
CA TYR A 94 -5.47 9.08 5.37
C TYR A 94 -4.97 7.79 6.05
N GLU A 95 -5.83 7.12 6.80
CA GLU A 95 -5.51 5.86 7.50
C GLU A 95 -5.19 4.75 6.50
N GLU A 96 -5.92 4.67 5.39
CA GLU A 96 -5.62 3.70 4.32
C GLU A 96 -4.26 4.02 3.66
N PHE A 97 -3.96 5.29 3.42
CA PHE A 97 -2.65 5.70 2.91
C PHE A 97 -1.52 5.28 3.86
N ARG A 98 -1.69 5.52 5.17
CA ARG A 98 -0.73 5.12 6.20
C ARG A 98 -0.55 3.60 6.26
N PHE A 99 -1.64 2.86 6.12
CA PHE A 99 -1.62 1.41 6.01
C PHE A 99 -0.83 0.93 4.78
N LEU A 100 -1.03 1.54 3.61
CA LEU A 100 -0.27 1.17 2.41
C LEU A 100 1.22 1.46 2.57
N GLN A 101 1.59 2.57 3.21
CA GLN A 101 3.00 2.86 3.54
C GLN A 101 3.59 1.79 4.48
N ALA A 102 2.82 1.31 5.46
CA ALA A 102 3.19 0.18 6.30
C ALA A 102 3.42 -1.11 5.49
N VAL A 103 2.53 -1.44 4.56
CA VAL A 103 2.68 -2.62 3.69
C VAL A 103 3.93 -2.52 2.82
N VAL A 104 4.20 -1.35 2.23
CA VAL A 104 5.42 -1.10 1.44
C VAL A 104 6.68 -1.25 2.32
N LEU A 105 6.68 -0.65 3.51
CA LEU A 105 7.81 -0.70 4.43
C LEU A 105 8.14 -2.12 4.87
N ILE A 106 7.14 -2.92 5.28
CA ILE A 106 7.35 -4.34 5.67
C ILE A 106 7.98 -5.13 4.52
N ASN A 107 7.53 -4.88 3.28
CA ASN A 107 7.97 -5.67 2.13
C ASN A 107 9.34 -5.25 1.58
N THR A 108 9.76 -4.00 1.81
CA THR A 108 10.94 -3.41 1.15
C THR A 108 11.99 -2.87 2.11
N GLY A 109 11.67 -2.66 3.39
CA GLY A 109 12.52 -1.98 4.36
C GLY A 109 12.67 -0.46 4.13
N SER A 110 11.95 0.12 3.16
CA SER A 110 11.98 1.56 2.85
C SER A 110 10.66 2.04 2.22
N PHE A 111 10.66 3.22 1.58
CA PHE A 111 9.49 3.81 0.90
C PHE A 111 9.78 4.10 -0.58
N PRO A 112 9.99 3.07 -1.43
CA PRO A 112 10.18 3.29 -2.86
C PRO A 112 8.95 3.89 -3.52
N LEU A 113 9.16 4.59 -4.64
CA LEU A 113 8.07 5.01 -5.54
C LEU A 113 7.26 3.77 -5.95
N THR A 114 5.96 3.83 -5.69
CA THR A 114 5.05 2.68 -5.82
C THR A 114 3.81 3.12 -6.60
N TRP A 115 3.42 2.33 -7.60
CA TRP A 115 2.21 2.59 -8.38
C TRP A 115 0.95 2.35 -7.55
N ILE A 116 0.00 3.27 -7.68
CA ILE A 116 -1.37 3.17 -7.15
C ILE A 116 -2.38 3.31 -8.31
N GLY A 117 -3.64 3.02 -8.03
CA GLY A 117 -4.72 3.14 -9.02
C GLY A 117 -4.90 4.60 -9.44
N GLY A 118 -5.09 4.81 -10.73
CA GLY A 118 -5.37 6.10 -11.38
C GLY A 118 -6.50 5.93 -12.39
N TYR A 119 -7.23 7.01 -12.68
CA TYR A 119 -8.44 6.94 -13.52
C TYR A 119 -8.20 7.38 -14.98
N ASP A 120 -7.12 8.14 -15.23
CA ASP A 120 -6.79 8.80 -16.50
C ASP A 120 -5.64 8.15 -17.27
N ALA A 121 -5.00 7.13 -16.69
CA ALA A 121 -3.83 6.45 -17.25
C ALA A 121 -4.16 5.16 -18.03
N VAL A 122 -5.44 4.82 -18.18
CA VAL A 122 -5.88 3.66 -18.98
C VAL A 122 -5.53 3.90 -20.43
N GLN A 123 -4.55 3.15 -20.96
CA GLN A 123 -4.23 3.21 -22.38
C GLN A 123 -5.42 2.69 -23.18
N ALA A 124 -5.99 3.53 -24.05
CA ALA A 124 -6.97 3.07 -25.02
C ALA A 124 -6.35 1.93 -25.86
N LYS A 125 -7.11 0.84 -26.05
CA LYS A 125 -6.74 -0.16 -27.06
C LYS A 125 -6.70 0.57 -28.41
N VAL A 126 -5.50 0.75 -28.96
CA VAL A 126 -5.35 1.10 -30.37
C VAL A 126 -5.66 -0.18 -31.13
N GLU A 127 -6.91 -0.32 -31.59
CA GLU A 127 -7.27 -1.34 -32.56
C GLU A 127 -6.49 -1.05 -33.86
N LYS A 128 -5.70 -2.04 -34.31
CA LYS A 128 -5.03 -2.02 -35.61
C LYS A 128 -5.87 -2.80 -36.62
#